data_AF-A0A937H399-F1
#
_entry.id   AF-A0A937H399-F1
#
_cell.length_a   1.000
_cell.length_b   1.000
_cell.length_c   1.000
_cell.angle_alpha   90.00
_cell.angle_beta   90.00
_cell.angle_gamma   90.00
#
_symmetry.space_group_name_H-M   'P 1'
#
loop_
_entity.id
_entity.type
_entity.pdbx_description
1 polymer ?
#
loop_
_entity_poly.entity_id
_entity_poly.type
_entity_poly.pdbx_seq_one_letter_code
_entity_poly.pdbx_strand_id
1 'polypeptide(L)'
;MNTDELTRLVLDALDDIKGQDLTVLDVRGQTDIADVMVVATGQSSRQVKALAANVVEQAKSAGQQPLGIEGEDEGDWVLVDLADVLVHVMLQEVRDLYDLESLWSLTARDSNATS
;
A
#
# COMPACT_ATOMS: atom_id res chain seq x y z
N MET A 1 -12.52 -11.90 -4.27
CA MET A 1 -11.46 -11.34 -5.12
C MET A 1 -10.17 -11.98 -4.67
N ASN A 2 -9.32 -12.45 -5.58
CA ASN A 2 -7.99 -12.95 -5.19
C ASN A 2 -7.00 -11.79 -5.00
N THR A 3 -5.81 -12.09 -4.45
CA THR A 3 -4.77 -11.08 -4.16
C THR A 3 -4.42 -10.26 -5.40
N ASP A 4 -4.20 -10.89 -6.56
CA ASP A 4 -3.82 -10.19 -7.80
C ASP A 4 -4.92 -9.25 -8.31
N GLU A 5 -6.18 -9.66 -8.23
CA GLU A 5 -7.35 -8.83 -8.57
C GLU A 5 -7.47 -7.64 -7.61
N LEU A 6 -7.27 -7.88 -6.30
CA LEU A 6 -7.31 -6.84 -5.28
C LEU A 6 -6.17 -5.83 -5.47
N THR A 7 -4.95 -6.30 -5.75
CA THR A 7 -3.80 -5.42 -6.05
C THR A 7 -4.09 -4.54 -7.27
N ARG A 8 -4.66 -5.09 -8.36
CA ARG A 8 -5.03 -4.27 -9.53
C ARG A 8 -6.07 -3.21 -9.19
N LEU A 9 -7.11 -3.57 -8.45
CA LEU A 9 -8.11 -2.61 -8.00
C LEU A 9 -7.49 -1.48 -7.18
N VAL A 10 -6.57 -1.81 -6.26
CA VAL A 10 -5.85 -0.82 -5.46
C VAL A 10 -5.03 0.11 -6.36
N LEU A 11 -4.29 -0.42 -7.34
CA LEU A 11 -3.48 0.38 -8.26
C LEU A 11 -4.35 1.31 -9.11
N ASP A 12 -5.48 0.81 -9.64
CA ASP A 12 -6.43 1.61 -10.42
C ASP A 12 -7.01 2.74 -9.56
N ALA A 13 -7.42 2.44 -8.32
CA ALA A 13 -7.92 3.45 -7.38
C ALA A 13 -6.86 4.50 -7.01
N LEU A 14 -5.59 4.12 -6.91
CA LEU A 14 -4.50 5.07 -6.67
C LEU A 14 -4.23 5.94 -7.93
N ASP A 15 -4.27 5.36 -9.14
CA ASP A 15 -4.08 6.11 -10.39
C ASP A 15 -5.24 7.08 -10.68
N ASP A 16 -6.48 6.74 -10.31
CA ASP A 16 -7.65 7.62 -10.46
C ASP A 16 -7.43 8.98 -9.78
N ILE A 17 -6.76 8.99 -8.63
CA ILE A 17 -6.42 10.20 -7.87
C ILE A 17 -4.98 10.70 -8.17
N LYS A 18 -4.35 10.13 -9.20
CA LYS A 18 -3.01 10.49 -9.68
C LYS A 18 -1.93 10.34 -8.61
N GLY A 19 -1.97 9.21 -7.90
CA GLY A 19 -0.89 8.78 -7.01
C GLY A 19 0.41 8.58 -7.79
N GLN A 20 1.53 8.89 -7.14
CA GLN A 20 2.85 8.84 -7.76
C GLN A 20 3.65 7.64 -7.26
N ASP A 21 4.61 7.19 -8.07
CA ASP A 21 5.59 6.17 -7.72
C ASP A 21 4.97 4.89 -7.13
N LEU A 22 3.87 4.45 -7.75
CA LEU A 22 3.15 3.25 -7.32
C LEU A 22 4.08 2.04 -7.38
N THR A 23 4.37 1.46 -6.23
CA THR A 23 5.30 0.34 -6.07
C THR A 23 4.57 -0.83 -5.45
N VAL A 24 4.75 -2.01 -6.03
CA VAL A 24 4.18 -3.27 -5.53
C VAL A 24 5.31 -4.14 -5.05
N LEU A 25 5.23 -4.59 -3.81
CA LEU A 25 6.20 -5.46 -3.16
C LEU A 25 5.53 -6.80 -2.86
N ASP A 26 6.15 -7.89 -3.30
CA ASP A 26 5.80 -9.24 -2.88
C ASP A 26 6.46 -9.52 -1.53
N VAL A 27 5.65 -9.63 -0.49
CA VAL A 27 6.12 -9.81 0.89
C VAL A 27 5.81 -11.21 1.44
N ARG A 28 5.32 -12.12 0.58
CA ARG A 28 5.06 -13.52 0.93
C ARG A 28 6.35 -14.20 1.40
N GLY A 29 6.24 -14.97 2.48
CA GLY A 29 7.37 -15.66 3.09
C GLY A 29 8.33 -14.75 3.86
N GLN A 30 8.09 -13.43 3.87
CA GLN A 30 8.83 -12.47 4.70
C GLN A 30 8.03 -12.09 5.95
N THR A 31 6.69 -12.07 5.84
CA THR A 31 5.75 -11.81 6.93
C THR A 31 4.44 -12.54 6.69
N ASP A 32 3.71 -12.85 7.77
CA ASP A 32 2.36 -13.44 7.72
C ASP A 32 1.25 -12.36 7.73
N ILE A 33 1.62 -11.07 7.68
CA ILE A 33 0.67 -9.95 7.81
C ILE A 33 -0.12 -9.74 6.51
N ALA A 34 0.52 -9.85 5.35
CA ALA A 34 -0.09 -9.66 4.03
C ALA A 34 0.73 -10.40 2.97
N ASP A 35 0.14 -10.64 1.80
CA ASP A 35 0.85 -11.20 0.65
C ASP A 35 1.58 -10.11 -0.15
N VAL A 36 0.92 -8.96 -0.31
CA VAL A 36 1.39 -7.85 -1.14
C VAL A 36 1.34 -6.55 -0.35
N MET A 37 2.40 -5.75 -0.47
CA MET A 37 2.41 -4.37 -0.01
C MET A 37 2.41 -3.43 -1.22
N VAL A 38 1.51 -2.46 -1.23
CA VAL A 38 1.47 -1.40 -2.25
C VAL A 38 1.87 -0.08 -1.58
N VAL A 39 2.86 0.61 -2.15
CA VAL A 39 3.33 1.91 -1.67
C VAL A 39 3.05 2.97 -2.74
N ALA A 40 2.45 4.08 -2.33
CA ALA A 40 2.13 5.20 -3.20
C ALA A 40 2.48 6.55 -2.56
N THR A 41 2.91 7.49 -3.41
CA THR A 41 3.22 8.85 -3.00
C THR A 41 2.07 9.81 -3.31
N GLY A 42 1.70 10.65 -2.35
CA GLY A 42 0.86 11.83 -2.56
C GLY A 42 1.68 13.12 -2.45
N GLN A 43 1.31 14.16 -3.21
CA GLN A 43 2.01 15.45 -3.25
C GLN A 43 1.62 16.40 -2.11
N SER A 44 0.60 16.06 -1.33
CA SER A 44 0.15 16.83 -0.16
C SER A 44 -0.68 15.95 0.76
N SER A 45 -0.82 16.33 2.04
CA SER A 45 -1.59 15.52 3.00
C SER A 45 -3.06 15.39 2.57
N ARG A 46 -3.61 16.39 1.87
CA ARG A 46 -4.94 16.29 1.24
C ARG A 46 -5.00 15.22 0.15
N GLN A 47 -3.99 15.13 -0.71
CA GLN A 47 -3.97 14.11 -1.76
C GLN A 47 -3.76 12.71 -1.16
N VAL A 48 -2.89 12.57 -0.16
CA VAL A 48 -2.69 11.30 0.55
C VAL A 48 -4.01 10.77 1.13
N LYS A 49 -4.77 11.63 1.82
CA LYS A 49 -6.11 11.26 2.32
C LYS A 49 -7.07 10.88 1.19
N ALA A 50 -7.08 11.64 0.10
CA ALA A 50 -7.96 11.36 -1.03
C ALA A 50 -7.62 10.03 -1.73
N LEU A 51 -6.34 9.71 -1.87
CA LEU A 51 -5.85 8.43 -2.39
C LEU A 51 -6.32 7.27 -1.50
N ALA A 52 -6.08 7.34 -0.20
CA ALA A 52 -6.50 6.31 0.75
C ALA A 52 -8.03 6.14 0.79
N ALA A 53 -8.77 7.25 0.81
CA ALA A 53 -10.23 7.22 0.79
C ALA A 53 -10.78 6.57 -0.49
N ASN A 54 -10.20 6.85 -1.67
CA ASN A 54 -10.62 6.23 -2.92
C ASN A 54 -10.34 4.73 -2.94
N VAL A 55 -9.18 4.29 -2.44
CA VAL A 55 -8.87 2.85 -2.26
C VAL A 55 -9.93 2.18 -1.39
N VAL A 56 -10.29 2.80 -0.25
CA VAL A 56 -11.32 2.28 0.66
C VAL A 56 -12.69 2.22 -0.01
N GLU A 57 -13.07 3.26 -0.76
CA GLU A 57 -14.35 3.32 -1.47
C GLU A 57 -14.46 2.23 -2.54
N GLN A 58 -13.43 2.07 -3.36
CA GLN A 58 -13.42 1.05 -4.43
C GLN A 58 -13.36 -0.36 -3.86
N ALA A 59 -12.57 -0.60 -2.82
CA ALA A 59 -12.52 -1.89 -2.13
C ALA A 59 -13.91 -2.27 -1.59
N LYS A 60 -14.58 -1.34 -0.87
CA LYS A 60 -15.93 -1.56 -0.34
C LYS A 60 -16.94 -1.83 -1.45
N SER A 61 -16.86 -1.10 -2.56
CA SER A 61 -17.73 -1.28 -3.73
C SER A 61 -17.54 -2.64 -4.40
N ALA A 62 -16.33 -3.20 -4.35
CA ALA A 62 -16.00 -4.55 -4.79
C ALA A 62 -16.29 -5.65 -3.74
N GLY A 63 -16.93 -5.28 -2.61
CA GLY A 63 -17.29 -6.21 -1.54
C GLY A 63 -16.12 -6.60 -0.62
N GLN A 64 -15.00 -5.87 -0.67
CA GLN A 64 -13.86 -6.02 0.26
C GLN A 64 -13.95 -4.96 1.35
N GLN A 65 -14.15 -5.39 2.60
CA GLN A 65 -14.15 -4.48 3.74
C GLN A 65 -12.71 -4.33 4.26
N PRO A 66 -12.18 -3.10 4.36
CA PRO A 66 -10.90 -2.89 5.03
C PRO A 66 -10.97 -3.39 6.48
N LEU A 67 -9.92 -4.05 6.94
CA LEU A 67 -9.76 -4.47 8.32
C LEU A 67 -9.42 -3.29 9.23
N GLY A 68 -8.69 -2.31 8.70
CA GLY A 68 -8.26 -1.12 9.42
C GLY A 68 -7.81 0.00 8.49
N ILE A 69 -7.89 1.23 8.99
CA ILE A 69 -7.33 2.43 8.38
C ILE A 69 -6.66 3.22 9.49
N GLU A 70 -5.39 3.59 9.30
CA GLU A 70 -4.60 4.34 10.30
C GLU A 70 -3.95 5.58 9.67
N GLY A 71 -3.79 6.66 10.43
CA GLY A 71 -3.10 7.89 10.00
C GLY A 71 -3.90 8.83 9.07
N GLU A 72 -5.18 8.55 8.85
CA GLU A 72 -6.07 9.35 7.98
C GLU A 72 -6.27 10.80 8.47
N ASP A 73 -6.24 11.02 9.77
CA ASP A 73 -6.45 12.35 10.38
C ASP A 73 -5.25 13.29 10.15
N GLU A 74 -4.02 12.77 10.14
CA GLU A 74 -2.82 13.53 9.81
C GLU A 74 -2.67 13.67 8.30
N GLY A 75 -2.72 12.54 7.59
CA GLY A 75 -2.57 12.48 6.12
C GLY A 75 -1.13 12.59 5.62
N ASP A 76 -0.13 12.49 6.49
CA ASP A 76 1.27 12.43 6.05
C ASP A 76 1.67 11.00 5.67
N TRP A 77 1.05 10.02 6.32
CA TRP A 77 1.10 8.60 5.99
C TRP A 77 -0.19 7.93 6.45
N VAL A 78 -0.91 7.35 5.49
CA VAL A 78 -2.09 6.53 5.72
C VAL A 78 -1.80 5.07 5.39
N LEU A 79 -2.23 4.18 6.28
CA LEU A 79 -2.22 2.73 6.10
C LEU A 79 -3.66 2.26 5.84
N VAL A 80 -3.87 1.46 4.80
CA VAL A 80 -5.15 0.76 4.56
C VAL A 80 -4.87 -0.74 4.53
N ASP A 81 -5.49 -1.46 5.47
CA ASP A 81 -5.37 -2.92 5.59
C ASP A 81 -6.55 -3.60 4.89
N LEU A 82 -6.26 -4.33 3.80
CA LEU A 82 -7.22 -5.12 3.03
C LEU A 82 -6.93 -6.63 3.15
N ALA A 83 -6.40 -7.07 4.29
CA ALA A 83 -5.96 -8.43 4.61
C ALA A 83 -4.78 -8.91 3.74
N ASP A 84 -5.05 -9.36 2.52
CA ASP A 84 -4.02 -9.91 1.62
C ASP A 84 -3.16 -8.81 0.98
N VAL A 85 -3.67 -7.57 0.94
CA VAL A 85 -3.00 -6.40 0.37
C VAL A 85 -2.93 -5.26 1.40
N LEU A 86 -1.73 -4.82 1.73
CA LEU A 86 -1.48 -3.70 2.63
C LEU A 86 -1.08 -2.46 1.83
N VAL A 87 -1.82 -1.37 1.96
CA VAL A 87 -1.61 -0.16 1.15
C VAL A 87 -1.06 0.96 2.02
N HIS A 88 0.12 1.45 1.65
CA HIS A 88 0.76 2.60 2.25
C HIS A 88 0.67 3.79 1.31
N VAL A 89 0.03 4.87 1.74
CA VAL A 89 -0.02 6.13 1.00
C VAL A 89 0.65 7.20 1.85
N MET A 90 1.68 7.85 1.35
CA MET A 90 2.45 8.81 2.16
C MET A 90 3.00 9.97 1.35
N LEU A 91 3.43 11.02 2.04
CA LEU A 91 4.21 12.09 1.44
C LEU A 91 5.59 11.59 1.02
N GLN A 92 6.18 12.23 0.00
CA GLN A 92 7.54 11.90 -0.47
C GLN A 92 8.56 11.93 0.67
N GLU A 93 8.54 12.97 1.51
CA GLU A 93 9.51 13.13 2.60
C GLU A 93 9.40 12.00 3.64
N VAL A 94 8.19 11.50 3.88
CA VAL A 94 7.95 10.37 4.79
C VAL A 94 8.41 9.07 4.15
N ARG A 95 8.13 8.88 2.85
CA ARG A 95 8.62 7.72 2.09
C ARG A 95 10.13 7.61 2.11
N ASP A 96 10.82 8.73 1.86
CA ASP A 96 12.28 8.79 1.84
C ASP A 96 12.88 8.55 3.24
N LEU A 97 12.19 8.99 4.30
CA LEU A 97 12.65 8.79 5.68
C LEU A 97 12.56 7.32 6.12
N TYR A 98 11.47 6.64 5.77
CA TYR A 98 11.21 5.27 6.23
C TYR A 98 11.72 4.19 5.27
N ASP A 99 11.81 4.48 3.97
CA ASP A 99 12.38 3.63 2.92
C ASP A 99 11.97 2.16 3.03
N LEU A 100 10.65 1.93 3.07
CA LEU A 100 10.09 0.58 3.23
C LEU A 100 10.55 -0.32 2.08
N GLU A 101 10.62 0.20 0.87
CA GLU A 101 11.05 -0.58 -0.29
C GLU A 101 12.44 -1.20 -0.11
N SER A 102 13.40 -0.50 0.49
CA SER A 102 14.70 -1.08 0.83
C SER A 102 14.58 -2.18 1.89
N LEU A 103 13.78 -1.96 2.95
CA LEU A 103 13.64 -2.94 4.04
C LEU A 103 13.09 -4.29 3.56
N TRP A 104 12.06 -4.26 2.71
CA TRP A 104 11.43 -5.49 2.18
C TRP A 104 12.11 -6.04 0.92
N SER A 105 12.90 -5.24 0.20
CA SER A 105 13.72 -5.75 -0.90
C SER A 105 15.00 -6.45 -0.43
N LEU A 106 15.59 -6.04 0.71
CA LEU A 106 16.74 -6.73 1.32
C LEU A 106 16.35 -8.12 1.81
N THR A 107 15.21 -8.22 2.50
CA THR A 107 14.74 -9.49 3.06
C THR A 107 14.39 -10.51 1.95
N ALA A 108 13.84 -10.06 0.82
CA ALA A 108 13.65 -10.92 -0.36
C ALA A 108 14.96 -11.52 -0.92
N ARG A 109 16.09 -10.81 -0.79
CA ARG A 109 17.40 -11.28 -1.26
C ARG A 109 18.00 -12.32 -0.31
N ASP A 110 17.84 -12.15 0.99
CA ASP A 110 18.38 -13.08 2.00
C ASP A 110 17.65 -14.43 2.00
N SER A 111 16.33 -14.42 1.77
CA SER A 111 15.53 -15.64 1.59
C SER A 111 16.00 -16.50 0.42
N ASN A 112 16.57 -15.87 -0.62
CA ASN A 112 17.06 -16.55 -1.83
C ASN A 112 18.54 -16.97 -1.72
N ALA A 113 19.26 -16.54 -0.67
CA ALA A 113 20.67 -16.88 -0.43
C ALA A 113 20.86 -18.14 0.42
N THR A 114 19.77 -18.73 0.94
CA THR A 114 19.79 -19.93 1.79
C THR A 114 19.07 -21.13 1.15
N SER A 115 18.80 -21.09 -0.16
CA SER A 115 18.28 -22.23 -0.94
C SER A 115 19.36 -22.98 -1.71
#